data_AF-A0A0Q5HTE8-F1
#
_entry.id   AF-A0A0Q5HTE8-F1
#
_cell.length_a   1.000
_cell.length_b   1.000
_cell.length_c   1.000
_cell.angle_alpha   90.00
_cell.angle_beta   90.00
_cell.angle_gamma   90.00
#
_symmetry.space_group_name_H-M   'P 1'
#
loop_
_entity.id
_entity.type
_entity.pdbx_description
1 polymer ?
#
loop_
_entity_poly.entity_id
_entity_poly.type
_entity_poly.pdbx_seq_one_letter_code
_entity_poly.pdbx_strand_id
1 'polypeptide(L)'
;MHHTLTALLAAAALLCGAAHARHQAPAQPTPAADYHQHVFSDEIIALIGPGSGLVPLPAKDLIPLLDAAGIRKAVLLSTAYMYGSANRKVDNEYARVRRENDWTAEQAAQYPDRLIAFCGIAPMKDYALEEIRRCAGRPGLKHGIKLHLGNSDVQLGEPAHQARLAEVFAGADRAGMAILVHMRASIRHKRPYGAAEAQAFLDKVLPAAPNVPVQVAHLAGTGPGYDDPPSRDVLAVLAEAMEKRHPATRNLWFDVASIAQNDTTPEDAAELAKRLRQIGLTQVLYGSDSAQGGNLRPREAWAAFRKLPLTAGEFEQVARNRPPYMKDSPVREERP
;
A
#
# COMPACT_ATOMS: atom_id res chain seq x y z
N MET A 1 -81.71 51.56 0.34
CA MET A 1 -80.42 52.14 -0.10
C MET A 1 -79.31 51.45 0.67
N HIS A 2 -78.35 50.94 -0.08
CA HIS A 2 -77.26 50.04 0.33
C HIS A 2 -76.29 50.70 1.32
N HIS A 3 -75.71 49.93 2.24
CA HIS A 3 -74.33 49.47 2.10
C HIS A 3 -73.92 48.44 3.18
N THR A 4 -73.34 47.38 2.64
CA THR A 4 -72.62 46.23 3.20
C THR A 4 -71.29 46.59 3.88
N LEU A 5 -70.91 45.88 4.95
CA LEU A 5 -69.51 45.63 5.34
C LEU A 5 -69.44 44.34 6.20
N THR A 6 -69.18 43.18 5.59
CA THR A 6 -67.89 42.48 5.42
C THR A 6 -67.31 41.87 6.71
N ALA A 7 -67.31 40.54 6.75
CA ALA A 7 -66.78 39.67 7.77
C ALA A 7 -65.25 39.58 7.76
N LEU A 8 -64.65 39.26 8.92
CA LEU A 8 -63.28 38.73 9.04
C LEU A 8 -63.24 37.70 10.18
N LEU A 9 -63.33 36.43 9.80
CA LEU A 9 -62.99 35.27 10.64
C LEU A 9 -61.51 34.96 10.43
N ALA A 10 -60.68 35.18 11.45
CA ALA A 10 -59.28 34.77 11.44
C ALA A 10 -59.18 33.31 11.93
N ALA A 11 -58.89 32.39 11.01
CA ALA A 11 -58.54 31.01 11.33
C ALA A 11 -57.02 30.90 11.58
N ALA A 12 -56.62 30.61 12.82
CA ALA A 12 -55.24 30.31 13.17
C ALA A 12 -54.95 28.83 12.85
N ALA A 13 -54.17 28.57 11.80
CA ALA A 13 -53.66 27.24 11.49
C ALA A 13 -52.38 26.97 12.31
N LEU A 14 -52.49 26.11 13.32
CA LEU A 14 -51.35 25.51 14.02
C LEU A 14 -50.70 24.45 13.10
N LEU A 15 -49.60 24.82 12.45
CA LEU A 15 -48.72 23.89 11.75
C LEU A 15 -47.80 23.20 12.76
N CYS A 16 -48.18 22.00 13.21
CA CYS A 16 -47.27 21.09 13.88
C CYS A 16 -46.16 20.65 12.90
N GLY A 17 -44.97 21.24 13.03
CA GLY A 17 -43.77 20.82 12.32
C GLY A 17 -43.27 19.47 12.85
N ALA A 18 -43.57 18.39 12.12
CA ALA A 18 -42.90 17.11 12.33
C ALA A 18 -41.43 17.24 11.93
N ALA A 19 -40.56 17.38 12.93
CA ALA A 19 -39.11 17.35 12.76
C ALA A 19 -38.70 15.97 12.23
N HIS A 20 -38.47 15.88 10.91
CA HIS A 20 -37.86 14.73 10.31
C HIS A 20 -36.40 14.68 10.76
N ALA A 21 -36.10 13.81 11.73
CA ALA A 21 -34.73 13.44 12.04
C ALA A 21 -34.11 12.85 10.76
N ARG A 22 -33.35 13.67 10.04
CA ARG A 22 -32.51 13.20 8.95
C ARG A 22 -31.53 12.20 9.57
N HIS A 23 -31.74 10.90 9.33
CA HIS A 23 -30.71 9.89 9.53
C HIS A 23 -29.53 10.33 8.67
N GLN A 24 -28.52 10.94 9.30
CA GLN A 24 -27.24 11.13 8.65
C GLN A 24 -26.72 9.73 8.38
N ALA A 25 -26.49 9.41 7.10
CA ALA A 25 -25.77 8.20 6.74
C ALA A 25 -24.47 8.18 7.55
N PRO A 26 -24.08 7.04 8.15
CA PRO A 26 -22.85 6.97 8.92
C PRO A 26 -21.69 7.48 8.06
N ALA A 27 -20.85 8.34 8.65
CA ALA A 27 -19.70 8.90 7.97
C ALA A 27 -18.86 7.75 7.39
N GLN A 28 -18.47 7.89 6.11
CA GLN A 28 -17.75 6.83 5.42
C GLN A 28 -16.41 6.59 6.12
N PRO A 29 -16.02 5.33 6.40
CA PRO A 29 -14.76 5.05 7.07
C PRO A 29 -13.60 5.55 6.20
N THR A 30 -12.69 6.29 6.80
CA THR A 30 -11.48 6.78 6.17
C THR A 30 -10.31 5.87 6.55
N PRO A 31 -9.47 5.44 5.59
CA PRO A 31 -8.27 4.67 5.91
C PRO A 31 -7.37 5.40 6.91
N ALA A 32 -6.90 4.68 7.92
CA ALA A 32 -6.02 5.18 8.97
C ALA A 32 -4.68 5.67 8.41
N ALA A 33 -4.21 4.98 7.36
CA ALA A 33 -3.09 5.41 6.55
C ALA A 33 -3.21 4.83 5.13
N ASP A 34 -2.43 5.40 4.21
CA ASP A 34 -2.12 4.77 2.94
C ASP A 34 -0.77 4.04 3.05
N TYR A 35 -0.81 2.71 3.04
CA TYR A 35 0.37 1.87 3.27
C TYR A 35 1.18 1.59 2.00
N HIS A 36 0.83 2.23 0.88
CA HIS A 36 1.51 2.04 -0.39
C HIS A 36 1.51 3.35 -1.20
N GLN A 37 2.43 4.26 -0.87
CA GLN A 37 2.69 5.46 -1.67
C GLN A 37 4.11 5.48 -2.18
N HIS A 38 4.32 6.16 -3.30
CA HIS A 38 5.63 6.50 -3.83
C HIS A 38 5.73 8.01 -4.01
N VAL A 39 6.94 8.52 -3.79
CA VAL A 39 7.39 9.83 -4.26
C VAL A 39 8.46 9.59 -5.32
N PHE A 40 8.60 10.53 -6.24
CA PHE A 40 9.49 10.38 -7.39
C PHE A 40 10.38 11.62 -7.51
N SER A 41 11.69 11.43 -7.38
CA SER A 41 12.70 12.46 -7.58
C SER A 41 12.87 12.80 -9.07
N ASP A 42 13.44 13.97 -9.37
CA ASP A 42 13.82 14.28 -10.75
C ASP A 42 14.84 13.29 -11.30
N GLU A 43 15.80 12.82 -10.48
CA GLU A 43 16.80 11.84 -10.88
C GLU A 43 16.16 10.50 -11.27
N ILE A 44 15.18 10.00 -10.50
CA ILE A 44 14.55 8.72 -10.83
C ILE A 44 13.66 8.83 -12.07
N ILE A 45 12.95 9.94 -12.25
CA ILE A 45 12.14 10.16 -13.45
C ILE A 45 13.05 10.24 -14.69
N ALA A 46 14.19 10.93 -14.59
CA ALA A 46 15.18 10.97 -15.66
C ALA A 46 15.75 9.57 -15.98
N LEU A 47 15.97 8.73 -14.97
CA LEU A 47 16.43 7.34 -15.16
C LEU A 47 15.41 6.47 -15.91
N ILE A 48 14.13 6.57 -15.54
CA ILE A 48 13.07 5.73 -16.12
C ILE A 48 12.71 6.22 -17.53
N GLY A 49 12.81 7.53 -17.76
CA GLY A 49 12.59 8.17 -19.04
C GLY A 49 11.12 8.51 -19.31
N PRO A 50 10.87 9.34 -20.35
CA PRO A 50 9.57 9.97 -20.60
C PRO A 50 8.47 8.99 -21.02
N GLY A 51 8.83 7.81 -21.52
CA GLY A 51 7.87 6.78 -21.95
C GLY A 51 7.15 6.06 -20.80
N SER A 52 7.50 6.35 -19.54
CA SER A 52 6.88 5.73 -18.37
C SER A 52 5.53 6.32 -17.97
N GLY A 53 5.22 7.54 -18.43
CA GLY A 53 4.04 8.28 -17.95
C GLY A 53 4.15 8.73 -16.48
N LEU A 54 5.33 8.59 -15.86
CA LEU A 54 5.61 9.09 -14.52
C LEU A 54 6.26 10.48 -14.58
N VAL A 55 5.94 11.31 -13.61
CA VAL A 55 6.45 12.68 -13.44
C VAL A 55 6.99 12.86 -12.02
N PRO A 56 7.83 13.89 -11.78
CA PRO A 56 8.29 14.20 -10.43
C PRO A 56 7.10 14.42 -9.50
N LEU A 57 7.16 13.80 -8.32
CA LEU A 57 6.11 13.89 -7.31
C LEU A 57 6.79 13.95 -5.93
N PRO A 58 7.13 15.15 -5.44
CA PRO A 58 7.61 15.34 -4.07
C PRO A 58 6.46 15.24 -3.05
N ALA A 59 6.80 15.11 -1.77
CA ALA A 59 5.81 14.96 -0.70
C ALA A 59 4.79 16.12 -0.64
N LYS A 60 5.23 17.36 -0.92
CA LYS A 60 4.35 18.54 -0.94
C LYS A 60 3.19 18.42 -1.94
N ASP A 61 3.36 17.64 -3.00
CA ASP A 61 2.35 17.45 -4.04
C ASP A 61 1.52 16.17 -3.78
N LEU A 62 2.08 15.22 -3.03
CA LEU A 62 1.35 14.05 -2.51
C LEU A 62 0.36 14.43 -1.39
N ILE A 63 0.74 15.34 -0.49
CA ILE A 63 -0.06 15.71 0.69
C ILE A 63 -1.48 16.17 0.33
N PRO A 64 -1.70 17.06 -0.65
CA PRO A 64 -3.05 17.43 -1.09
C PRO A 64 -3.90 16.25 -1.60
N LEU A 65 -3.27 15.22 -2.19
CA LEU A 65 -3.98 14.02 -2.64
C LEU A 65 -4.46 13.18 -1.45
N LEU A 66 -3.64 13.07 -0.41
CA LEU A 66 -4.01 12.40 0.84
C LEU A 66 -5.11 13.19 1.58
N ASP A 67 -5.00 14.51 1.64
CA ASP A 67 -5.99 15.40 2.26
C ASP A 67 -7.34 15.31 1.56
N ALA A 68 -7.33 15.27 0.22
CA ALA A 68 -8.53 15.05 -0.56
C ALA A 68 -9.20 13.70 -0.20
N ALA A 69 -8.43 12.65 0.12
CA ALA A 69 -8.97 11.37 0.56
C ALA A 69 -9.33 11.32 2.06
N GLY A 70 -9.01 12.37 2.83
CA GLY A 70 -9.11 12.39 4.30
C GLY A 70 -8.04 11.55 5.01
N ILE A 71 -7.09 10.99 4.28
CA ILE A 71 -6.10 10.05 4.81
C ILE A 71 -4.97 10.83 5.49
N ARG A 72 -4.81 10.64 6.80
CA ARG A 72 -3.85 11.45 7.59
C ARG A 72 -2.41 10.96 7.55
N LYS A 73 -2.16 9.69 7.25
CA LYS A 73 -0.80 9.16 7.25
C LYS A 73 -0.49 8.33 6.01
N ALA A 74 0.77 8.23 5.63
CA ALA A 74 1.18 7.35 4.54
C ALA A 74 2.60 6.80 4.72
N VAL A 75 2.87 5.69 4.04
CA VAL A 75 4.21 5.11 3.91
C VAL A 75 4.77 5.44 2.53
N LEU A 76 5.89 6.17 2.49
CA LEU A 76 6.64 6.43 1.26
C LEU A 76 7.60 5.27 0.99
N LEU A 77 7.33 4.52 -0.06
CA LEU A 77 8.15 3.41 -0.50
C LEU A 77 9.18 3.94 -1.49
N SER A 78 10.45 4.00 -1.10
CA SER A 78 11.47 4.53 -2.00
C SER A 78 11.59 3.69 -3.27
N THR A 79 11.73 4.36 -4.39
CA THR A 79 11.92 3.76 -5.73
C THR A 79 13.41 3.48 -6.03
N ALA A 80 14.30 3.63 -5.04
CA ALA A 80 15.74 3.41 -5.19
C ALA A 80 16.14 2.04 -5.77
N TYR A 81 15.32 1.00 -5.57
CA TYR A 81 15.52 -0.32 -6.18
C TYR A 81 15.59 -0.28 -7.72
N MET A 82 15.04 0.76 -8.35
CA MET A 82 15.04 0.92 -9.80
C MET A 82 16.44 1.18 -10.37
N TYR A 83 17.36 1.78 -9.61
CA TYR A 83 18.76 1.88 -10.03
C TYR A 83 19.42 0.50 -10.13
N GLY A 84 19.10 -0.38 -9.18
CA GLY A 84 19.60 -1.76 -9.13
C GLY A 84 18.86 -2.75 -10.03
N SER A 85 18.01 -2.29 -10.95
CA SER A 85 17.26 -3.19 -11.83
C SER A 85 18.20 -3.99 -12.75
N ALA A 86 17.91 -5.28 -12.93
CA ALA A 86 18.66 -6.17 -13.84
C ALA A 86 18.59 -5.74 -15.32
N ASN A 87 17.67 -4.82 -15.66
CA ASN A 87 17.42 -4.35 -17.02
C ASN A 87 18.35 -3.22 -17.48
N ARG A 88 19.21 -2.70 -16.60
CA ARG A 88 20.05 -1.54 -16.88
C ARG A 88 21.37 -1.63 -16.15
N LYS A 89 22.33 -0.87 -16.64
CA LYS A 89 23.58 -0.58 -15.94
C LYS A 89 23.57 0.91 -15.61
N VAL A 90 23.92 1.23 -14.38
CA VAL A 90 23.94 2.60 -13.86
C VAL A 90 25.32 2.87 -13.29
N ASP A 91 25.95 3.95 -13.75
CA ASP A 91 27.23 4.37 -13.19
C ASP A 91 27.06 4.83 -11.74
N ASN A 92 28.00 4.39 -10.89
CA ASN A 92 27.97 4.60 -9.44
C ASN A 92 26.61 4.21 -8.82
N GLU A 93 26.04 3.09 -9.26
CA GLU A 93 24.71 2.60 -8.91
C GLU A 93 24.42 2.72 -7.40
N TYR A 94 25.32 2.19 -6.55
CA TYR A 94 25.08 2.20 -5.11
C TYR A 94 25.01 3.63 -4.53
N ALA A 95 25.83 4.55 -5.02
CA ALA A 95 25.74 5.95 -4.61
C ALA A 95 24.40 6.57 -5.00
N ARG A 96 23.83 6.19 -6.16
CA ARG A 96 22.50 6.65 -6.59
C ARG A 96 21.37 6.05 -5.74
N VAL A 97 21.45 4.76 -5.43
CA VAL A 97 20.52 4.09 -4.51
C VAL A 97 20.48 4.82 -3.17
N ARG A 98 21.65 5.11 -2.60
CA ARG A 98 21.76 5.84 -1.33
C ARG A 98 21.12 7.23 -1.42
N ARG A 99 21.40 7.99 -2.47
CA ARG A 99 20.82 9.33 -2.67
C ARG A 99 19.30 9.30 -2.78
N GLU A 100 18.74 8.34 -3.51
CA GLU A 100 17.29 8.22 -3.66
C GLU A 100 16.59 7.81 -2.37
N ASN A 101 17.19 6.89 -1.61
CA ASN A 101 16.72 6.54 -0.27
C ASN A 101 16.77 7.74 0.68
N ASP A 102 17.88 8.48 0.66
CA ASP A 102 18.06 9.67 1.49
C ASP A 102 17.05 10.78 1.11
N TRP A 103 16.86 11.03 -0.18
CA TRP A 103 15.85 11.96 -0.69
C TRP A 103 14.44 11.55 -0.27
N THR A 104 14.09 10.26 -0.34
CA THR A 104 12.78 9.77 0.12
C THR A 104 12.58 10.03 1.62
N ALA A 105 13.63 9.85 2.43
CA ALA A 105 13.59 10.17 3.85
C ALA A 105 13.41 11.67 4.11
N GLU A 106 14.07 12.52 3.32
CA GLU A 106 13.91 13.98 3.36
C GLU A 106 12.50 14.41 2.94
N GLN A 107 11.88 13.71 1.99
CA GLN A 107 10.46 13.91 1.65
C GLN A 107 9.53 13.59 2.83
N ALA A 108 9.75 12.46 3.52
CA ALA A 108 8.97 12.11 4.70
C ALA A 108 9.20 13.10 5.86
N ALA A 109 10.45 13.55 6.06
CA ALA A 109 10.83 14.46 7.14
C ALA A 109 10.22 15.86 7.02
N GLN A 110 9.75 16.27 5.84
CA GLN A 110 8.98 17.51 5.66
C GLN A 110 7.59 17.43 6.33
N TYR A 111 7.07 16.22 6.56
CA TYR A 111 5.76 15.97 7.16
C TYR A 111 5.82 14.83 8.20
N PRO A 112 6.60 14.99 9.29
CA PRO A 112 7.01 13.89 10.17
C PRO A 112 5.86 13.26 10.97
N ASP A 113 4.76 13.97 11.18
CA ASP A 113 3.55 13.43 11.82
C ASP A 113 2.63 12.67 10.86
N ARG A 114 2.96 12.68 9.57
CA ARG A 114 2.14 12.15 8.48
C ARG A 114 2.84 11.06 7.69
N LEU A 115 4.13 11.19 7.45
CA LEU A 115 4.86 10.35 6.52
C LEU A 115 5.99 9.60 7.22
N ILE A 116 6.11 8.31 6.92
CA ILE A 116 7.32 7.53 7.19
C ILE A 116 7.88 7.02 5.85
N ALA A 117 9.18 6.71 5.79
CA ALA A 117 9.81 6.20 4.58
C ALA A 117 10.37 4.79 4.77
N PHE A 118 10.23 3.97 3.72
CA PHE A 118 10.89 2.68 3.57
C PHE A 118 12.04 2.79 2.56
N CYS A 119 13.15 2.14 2.89
CA CYS A 119 14.37 2.10 2.08
C CYS A 119 14.20 1.12 0.90
N GLY A 120 14.35 1.59 -0.33
CA GLY A 120 14.23 0.81 -1.55
C GLY A 120 15.52 0.06 -1.85
N ILE A 121 15.44 -1.25 -2.05
CA ILE A 121 16.62 -2.11 -2.22
C ILE A 121 16.37 -3.16 -3.31
N ALA A 122 17.36 -3.36 -4.18
CA ALA A 122 17.39 -4.51 -5.08
C ALA A 122 18.10 -5.70 -4.37
N PRO A 123 17.39 -6.79 -4.03
CA PRO A 123 17.92 -7.85 -3.16
C PRO A 123 19.08 -8.65 -3.78
N MET A 124 19.19 -8.66 -5.11
CA MET A 124 20.24 -9.40 -5.82
C MET A 124 21.58 -8.65 -5.90
N LYS A 125 21.66 -7.41 -5.40
CA LYS A 125 22.89 -6.63 -5.43
C LYS A 125 23.76 -6.93 -4.21
N ASP A 126 25.08 -6.90 -4.38
CA ASP A 126 26.04 -7.21 -3.32
C ASP A 126 25.90 -6.27 -2.12
N TYR A 127 25.62 -4.99 -2.38
CA TYR A 127 25.42 -3.96 -1.37
C TYR A 127 24.06 -4.06 -0.64
N ALA A 128 23.17 -4.99 -0.97
CA ALA A 128 21.81 -5.03 -0.40
C ALA A 128 21.81 -5.10 1.13
N LEU A 129 22.60 -6.00 1.73
CA LEU A 129 22.70 -6.13 3.19
C LEU A 129 23.44 -4.94 3.83
N GLU A 130 24.37 -4.31 3.13
CA GLU A 130 25.02 -3.08 3.60
C GLU A 130 24.00 -1.93 3.66
N GLU A 131 23.17 -1.80 2.63
CA GLU A 131 22.15 -0.74 2.58
C GLU A 131 21.05 -0.93 3.63
N ILE A 132 20.64 -2.18 3.92
CA ILE A 132 19.72 -2.45 5.05
C ILE A 132 20.34 -1.93 6.35
N ARG A 133 21.61 -2.27 6.63
CA ARG A 133 22.29 -1.82 7.87
C ARG A 133 22.39 -0.29 7.92
N ARG A 134 22.71 0.35 6.78
CA ARG A 134 22.79 1.82 6.70
C ARG A 134 21.42 2.46 6.96
N CYS A 135 20.37 1.99 6.30
CA CYS A 135 19.02 2.50 6.45
C CYS A 135 18.47 2.29 7.88
N ALA A 136 18.75 1.14 8.51
CA ALA A 136 18.41 0.86 9.90
C ALA A 136 19.03 1.85 10.90
N GLY A 137 20.25 2.33 10.62
CA GLY A 137 20.95 3.32 11.42
C GLY A 137 20.45 4.77 11.24
N ARG A 138 19.55 5.03 10.28
CA ARG A 138 19.05 6.38 9.98
C ARG A 138 17.64 6.59 10.52
N PRO A 139 17.39 7.61 11.37
CA PRO A 139 16.08 7.84 11.97
C PRO A 139 14.91 7.90 10.98
N GLY A 140 15.11 8.48 9.79
CA GLY A 140 14.07 8.60 8.76
C GLY A 140 13.84 7.37 7.89
N LEU A 141 14.69 6.34 7.95
CA LEU A 141 14.61 5.15 7.08
C LEU A 141 14.49 3.82 7.82
N LYS A 142 14.67 3.81 9.14
CA LYS A 142 14.66 2.60 9.99
C LYS A 142 13.32 1.86 10.09
N HIS A 143 12.28 2.33 9.40
CA HIS A 143 10.93 1.78 9.52
C HIS A 143 10.72 0.49 8.72
N GLY A 144 11.36 0.38 7.56
CA GLY A 144 11.18 -0.77 6.67
C GLY A 144 11.95 -0.69 5.37
N ILE A 145 11.94 -1.79 4.62
CA ILE A 145 12.51 -1.90 3.28
C ILE A 145 11.42 -2.16 2.23
N LYS A 146 11.61 -1.63 1.02
CA LYS A 146 10.80 -1.93 -0.18
C LYS A 146 11.63 -2.78 -1.14
N LEU A 147 11.09 -3.93 -1.49
CA LEU A 147 11.64 -4.86 -2.48
C LEU A 147 10.72 -4.94 -3.69
N HIS A 148 11.31 -5.07 -4.86
CA HIS A 148 10.58 -5.31 -6.11
C HIS A 148 11.23 -6.46 -6.88
N LEU A 149 10.61 -7.64 -6.79
CA LEU A 149 11.20 -8.89 -7.29
C LEU A 149 11.33 -8.88 -8.82
N GLY A 150 10.30 -8.41 -9.53
CA GLY A 150 10.35 -8.29 -10.99
C GLY A 150 11.46 -7.37 -11.51
N ASN A 151 11.64 -6.16 -10.94
CA ASN A 151 12.73 -5.26 -11.32
C ASN A 151 14.12 -5.84 -11.04
N SER A 152 14.21 -6.70 -10.04
CA SER A 152 15.46 -7.32 -9.56
C SER A 152 15.72 -8.70 -10.18
N ASP A 153 14.85 -9.14 -11.11
CA ASP A 153 14.87 -10.44 -11.77
C ASP A 153 15.03 -11.63 -10.80
N VAL A 154 14.35 -11.55 -9.65
CA VAL A 154 14.33 -12.64 -8.67
C VAL A 154 13.48 -13.79 -9.22
N GLN A 155 14.02 -15.00 -9.17
CA GLN A 155 13.37 -16.23 -9.64
C GLN A 155 13.19 -17.19 -8.47
N LEU A 156 11.97 -17.30 -7.95
CA LEU A 156 11.70 -18.15 -6.78
C LEU A 156 11.74 -19.65 -7.08
N GLY A 157 11.80 -20.05 -8.36
CA GLY A 157 12.12 -21.43 -8.74
C GLY A 157 13.59 -21.82 -8.54
N GLU A 158 14.49 -20.84 -8.36
CA GLU A 158 15.93 -21.08 -8.25
C GLU A 158 16.39 -21.10 -6.77
N PRO A 159 16.97 -22.21 -6.27
CA PRO A 159 17.39 -22.31 -4.87
C PRO A 159 18.37 -21.20 -4.43
N ALA A 160 19.27 -20.77 -5.31
CA ALA A 160 20.22 -19.69 -5.01
C ALA A 160 19.50 -18.34 -4.81
N HIS A 161 18.45 -18.05 -5.57
CA HIS A 161 17.64 -16.84 -5.40
C HIS A 161 16.77 -16.91 -4.15
N GLN A 162 16.21 -18.09 -3.83
CA GLN A 162 15.50 -18.32 -2.56
C GLN A 162 16.42 -18.03 -1.36
N ALA A 163 17.62 -18.61 -1.36
CA ALA A 163 18.62 -18.39 -0.31
C ALA A 163 19.01 -16.91 -0.20
N ARG A 164 19.28 -16.25 -1.33
CA ARG A 164 19.62 -14.82 -1.34
C ARG A 164 18.49 -13.95 -0.80
N LEU A 165 17.24 -14.22 -1.18
CA LEU A 165 16.10 -13.46 -0.69
C LEU A 165 15.86 -13.71 0.81
N ALA A 166 16.03 -14.95 1.28
CA ALA A 166 15.97 -15.28 2.69
C ALA A 166 17.05 -14.55 3.52
N GLU A 167 18.27 -14.40 3.00
CA GLU A 167 19.32 -13.59 3.64
C GLU A 167 18.91 -12.12 3.80
N VAL A 168 18.29 -11.54 2.76
CA VAL A 168 17.77 -10.17 2.78
C VAL A 168 16.65 -10.02 3.80
N PHE A 169 15.71 -10.98 3.85
CA PHE A 169 14.63 -11.01 4.83
C PHE A 169 15.16 -11.12 6.26
N ALA A 170 16.10 -12.02 6.52
CA ALA A 170 16.77 -12.15 7.81
C ALA A 170 17.58 -10.89 8.16
N GLY A 171 18.15 -10.20 7.18
CA GLY A 171 18.82 -8.91 7.35
C GLY A 171 17.88 -7.82 7.87
N ALA A 172 16.70 -7.71 7.26
CA ALA A 172 15.67 -6.77 7.70
C ALA A 172 15.09 -7.13 9.07
N ASP A 173 14.84 -8.42 9.33
CA ASP A 173 14.34 -8.91 10.61
C ASP A 173 15.29 -8.58 11.76
N ARG A 174 16.59 -8.87 11.60
CA ARG A 174 17.63 -8.49 12.59
C ARG A 174 17.72 -6.99 12.81
N ALA A 175 17.42 -6.20 11.78
CA ALA A 175 17.40 -4.74 11.87
C ALA A 175 16.09 -4.18 12.45
N GLY A 176 15.08 -5.03 12.71
CA GLY A 176 13.75 -4.61 13.16
C GLY A 176 12.97 -3.82 12.09
N MET A 177 13.34 -3.98 10.81
CA MET A 177 12.74 -3.27 9.69
C MET A 177 11.63 -4.12 9.07
N ALA A 178 10.45 -3.54 8.89
CA ALA A 178 9.38 -4.19 8.12
C ALA A 178 9.80 -4.42 6.67
N ILE A 179 9.17 -5.38 6.00
CA ILE A 179 9.47 -5.71 4.61
C ILE A 179 8.21 -5.49 3.79
N LEU A 180 8.24 -4.59 2.82
CA LEU A 180 7.22 -4.53 1.79
C LEU A 180 7.77 -5.14 0.50
N VAL A 181 7.13 -6.18 -0.01
CA VAL A 181 7.58 -6.92 -1.18
C VAL A 181 6.54 -6.87 -2.29
N HIS A 182 6.91 -6.27 -3.43
CA HIS A 182 6.23 -6.49 -4.69
C HIS A 182 6.70 -7.82 -5.26
N MET A 183 5.93 -8.88 -4.98
CA MET A 183 6.34 -10.27 -5.20
C MET A 183 6.33 -10.71 -6.66
N ARG A 184 5.53 -10.05 -7.52
CA ARG A 184 5.37 -10.46 -8.90
C ARG A 184 6.72 -10.56 -9.62
N ALA A 185 7.01 -11.76 -10.14
CA ALA A 185 8.22 -12.03 -10.91
C ALA A 185 8.23 -11.24 -12.23
N SER A 186 9.40 -11.10 -12.84
CA SER A 186 9.60 -10.21 -13.99
C SER A 186 8.73 -10.61 -15.18
N ILE A 187 7.73 -9.78 -15.51
CA ILE A 187 6.90 -9.92 -16.71
C ILE A 187 7.75 -9.74 -17.97
N ARG A 188 8.65 -8.75 -17.97
CA ARG A 188 9.55 -8.46 -19.10
C ARG A 188 10.42 -9.66 -19.47
N HIS A 189 10.96 -10.35 -18.47
CA HIS A 189 11.78 -11.55 -18.68
C HIS A 189 10.98 -12.85 -18.74
N LYS A 190 9.64 -12.78 -18.68
CA LYS A 190 8.73 -13.93 -18.70
C LYS A 190 9.10 -14.98 -17.63
N ARG A 191 9.45 -14.51 -16.43
CA ARG A 191 9.83 -15.40 -15.33
C ARG A 191 8.61 -16.16 -14.82
N PRO A 192 8.77 -17.46 -14.45
CA PRO A 192 7.72 -18.23 -13.81
C PRO A 192 7.13 -17.49 -12.60
N TYR A 193 5.81 -17.60 -12.45
CA TYR A 193 5.06 -17.08 -11.32
C TYR A 193 3.75 -17.85 -11.19
N GLY A 194 3.39 -18.25 -9.98
CA GLY A 194 2.22 -19.07 -9.71
C GLY A 194 2.36 -19.82 -8.39
N ALA A 195 1.56 -20.87 -8.22
CA ALA A 195 1.50 -21.63 -6.97
C ALA A 195 2.86 -22.16 -6.49
N ALA A 196 3.74 -22.60 -7.40
CA ALA A 196 5.07 -23.09 -7.05
C ALA A 196 5.96 -21.98 -6.45
N GLU A 197 5.96 -20.79 -7.04
CA GLU A 197 6.70 -19.64 -6.51
C GLU A 197 6.12 -19.15 -5.18
N ALA A 198 4.79 -19.21 -5.00
CA ALA A 198 4.14 -18.91 -3.72
C ALA A 198 4.57 -19.87 -2.63
N GLN A 199 4.60 -21.18 -2.92
CA GLN A 199 5.05 -22.20 -1.99
C GLN A 199 6.53 -22.01 -1.64
N ALA A 200 7.39 -21.74 -2.63
CA ALA A 200 8.80 -21.44 -2.39
C ALA A 200 8.98 -20.20 -1.50
N PHE A 201 8.19 -19.14 -1.70
CA PHE A 201 8.20 -17.99 -0.82
C PHE A 201 7.80 -18.34 0.62
N LEU A 202 6.69 -19.05 0.80
CA LEU A 202 6.17 -19.47 2.10
C LEU A 202 7.16 -20.36 2.87
N ASP A 203 7.82 -21.29 2.18
CA ASP A 203 8.65 -22.31 2.83
C ASP A 203 10.11 -21.87 3.01
N LYS A 204 10.63 -21.06 2.09
CA LYS A 204 12.08 -20.80 1.99
C LYS A 204 12.46 -19.37 2.30
N VAL A 205 11.54 -18.42 2.17
CA VAL A 205 11.84 -16.98 2.31
C VAL A 205 11.15 -16.39 3.53
N LEU A 206 9.82 -16.50 3.61
CA LEU A 206 9.02 -15.91 4.69
C LEU A 206 9.48 -16.30 6.11
N PRO A 207 9.89 -17.57 6.39
CA PRO A 207 10.35 -17.96 7.72
C PRO A 207 11.62 -17.25 8.18
N ALA A 208 12.36 -16.62 7.27
CA ALA A 208 13.58 -15.89 7.59
C ALA A 208 13.32 -14.53 8.29
N ALA A 209 12.07 -14.04 8.30
CA ALA A 209 11.67 -12.81 8.98
C ALA A 209 10.52 -13.01 9.98
N PRO A 210 10.72 -13.80 11.07
CA PRO A 210 9.64 -14.21 11.96
C PRO A 210 9.18 -13.13 12.95
N ASN A 211 9.87 -11.99 13.04
CA ASN A 211 9.67 -10.96 14.06
C ASN A 211 9.16 -9.63 13.53
N VAL A 212 9.31 -9.37 12.23
CA VAL A 212 8.88 -8.12 11.58
C VAL A 212 7.68 -8.34 10.66
N PRO A 213 6.84 -7.31 10.41
CA PRO A 213 5.79 -7.39 9.40
C PRO A 213 6.36 -7.59 8.00
N VAL A 214 5.78 -8.52 7.25
CA VAL A 214 6.01 -8.70 5.81
C VAL A 214 4.72 -8.36 5.08
N GLN A 215 4.71 -7.26 4.34
CA GLN A 215 3.59 -6.78 3.54
C GLN A 215 3.79 -7.18 2.07
N VAL A 216 2.87 -7.96 1.54
CA VAL A 216 2.81 -8.32 0.12
C VAL A 216 1.97 -7.28 -0.61
N ALA A 217 2.60 -6.62 -1.58
CA ALA A 217 1.98 -5.58 -2.37
C ALA A 217 0.95 -6.11 -3.37
N HIS A 218 -0.09 -5.31 -3.65
CA HIS A 218 -1.09 -5.56 -4.68
C HIS A 218 -1.72 -6.96 -4.61
N LEU A 219 -1.93 -7.50 -3.40
CA LEU A 219 -2.38 -8.89 -3.23
C LEU A 219 -1.55 -9.90 -4.07
N ALA A 220 -0.24 -9.70 -4.12
CA ALA A 220 0.75 -10.46 -4.90
C ALA A 220 0.78 -10.22 -6.42
N GLY A 221 0.10 -9.18 -6.92
CA GLY A 221 0.12 -8.73 -8.32
C GLY A 221 1.10 -7.59 -8.63
N THR A 222 0.83 -6.88 -9.73
CA THR A 222 1.53 -5.62 -10.10
C THR A 222 0.69 -4.37 -9.94
N GLY A 223 -0.65 -4.49 -9.99
CA GLY A 223 -1.53 -3.37 -10.23
C GLY A 223 -1.26 -2.63 -11.57
N PRO A 224 -2.13 -1.68 -11.95
CA PRO A 224 -3.52 -1.61 -11.51
C PRO A 224 -4.35 -2.79 -12.07
N GLY A 225 -5.34 -3.25 -11.31
CA GLY A 225 -6.28 -4.30 -11.73
C GLY A 225 -6.00 -5.70 -11.15
N TYR A 226 -6.95 -6.63 -11.39
CA TYR A 226 -6.96 -8.00 -10.88
C TYR A 226 -6.97 -9.06 -12.00
N ASP A 227 -6.42 -8.70 -13.16
CA ASP A 227 -6.51 -9.45 -14.41
C ASP A 227 -5.31 -10.38 -14.69
N ASP A 228 -4.30 -10.43 -13.82
CA ASP A 228 -3.11 -11.29 -13.95
C ASP A 228 -3.32 -12.68 -13.32
N PRO A 229 -3.62 -13.75 -14.10
CA PRO A 229 -3.98 -15.05 -13.53
C PRO A 229 -2.87 -15.71 -12.69
N PRO A 230 -1.58 -15.67 -13.08
CA PRO A 230 -0.47 -16.07 -12.22
C PRO A 230 -0.49 -15.46 -10.81
N SER A 231 -0.87 -14.18 -10.70
CA SER A 231 -0.97 -13.52 -9.39
C SER A 231 -2.15 -14.00 -8.56
N ARG A 232 -3.25 -14.39 -9.21
CA ARG A 232 -4.41 -15.00 -8.54
C ARG A 232 -4.05 -16.38 -7.97
N ASP A 233 -3.23 -17.15 -8.68
CA ASP A 233 -2.72 -18.44 -8.19
C ASP A 233 -1.81 -18.26 -6.97
N VAL A 234 -0.91 -17.26 -7.00
CA VAL A 234 -0.07 -16.93 -5.85
C VAL A 234 -0.92 -16.48 -4.66
N LEU A 235 -1.87 -15.57 -4.88
CA LEU A 235 -2.77 -15.09 -3.85
C LEU A 235 -3.58 -16.24 -3.23
N ALA A 236 -4.05 -17.19 -4.03
CA ALA A 236 -4.80 -18.34 -3.53
C ALA A 236 -3.97 -19.20 -2.57
N VAL A 237 -2.71 -19.51 -2.91
CA VAL A 237 -1.79 -20.27 -2.05
C VAL A 237 -1.50 -19.51 -0.76
N LEU A 238 -1.20 -18.21 -0.85
CA LEU A 238 -0.92 -17.40 0.33
C LEU A 238 -2.17 -17.27 1.23
N ALA A 239 -3.35 -17.05 0.65
CA ALA A 239 -4.62 -16.95 1.39
C ALA A 239 -4.99 -18.28 2.07
N GLU A 240 -4.75 -19.42 1.42
CA GLU A 240 -4.94 -20.74 2.04
C GLU A 240 -4.00 -20.94 3.24
N ALA A 241 -2.74 -20.49 3.14
CA ALA A 241 -1.80 -20.53 4.26
C ALA A 241 -2.22 -19.60 5.42
N MET A 242 -2.83 -18.44 5.12
CA MET A 242 -3.42 -17.55 6.13
C MET A 242 -4.61 -18.20 6.84
N GLU A 243 -5.55 -18.77 6.08
CA GLU A 243 -6.75 -19.44 6.58
C GLU A 243 -6.40 -20.63 7.50
N LYS A 244 -5.39 -21.42 7.10
CA LYS A 244 -4.84 -22.53 7.89
C LYS A 244 -3.96 -22.08 9.06
N ARG A 245 -3.76 -20.77 9.25
CA ARG A 245 -2.89 -20.18 10.28
C ARG A 245 -1.49 -20.77 10.26
N HIS A 246 -0.92 -20.93 9.06
CA HIS A 246 0.43 -21.45 8.90
C HIS A 246 1.43 -20.64 9.76
N PRO A 247 2.37 -21.25 10.51
CA PRO A 247 3.20 -20.52 11.46
C PRO A 247 3.97 -19.33 10.85
N ALA A 248 4.41 -19.46 9.60
CA ALA A 248 5.14 -18.40 8.89
C ALA A 248 4.27 -17.17 8.56
N THR A 249 2.93 -17.29 8.58
CA THR A 249 2.03 -16.21 8.16
C THR A 249 1.60 -15.28 9.30
N ARG A 250 2.08 -15.51 10.54
CA ARG A 250 1.75 -14.67 11.71
C ARG A 250 1.99 -13.18 11.50
N ASN A 251 3.04 -12.83 10.77
CA ASN A 251 3.41 -11.45 10.46
C ASN A 251 3.22 -11.11 8.97
N LEU A 252 2.47 -11.93 8.22
CA LEU A 252 2.17 -11.67 6.83
C LEU A 252 0.96 -10.71 6.73
N TRP A 253 1.12 -9.68 5.93
CA TRP A 253 0.11 -8.66 5.62
C TRP A 253 0.00 -8.52 4.10
N PHE A 254 -1.11 -7.98 3.64
CA PHE A 254 -1.32 -7.68 2.23
C PHE A 254 -1.85 -6.27 2.07
N ASP A 255 -1.39 -5.51 1.08
CA ASP A 255 -2.10 -4.31 0.66
C ASP A 255 -2.94 -4.54 -0.59
N VAL A 256 -4.04 -3.80 -0.68
CA VAL A 256 -4.98 -3.82 -1.81
C VAL A 256 -4.64 -2.79 -2.88
N ALA A 257 -3.42 -2.23 -2.82
CA ALA A 257 -3.07 -1.05 -3.60
C ALA A 257 -3.27 -1.31 -5.09
N SER A 258 -3.97 -0.37 -5.73
CA SER A 258 -4.33 -0.37 -7.16
C SER A 258 -5.04 -1.63 -7.69
N ILE A 259 -5.47 -2.59 -6.87
CA ILE A 259 -6.13 -3.81 -7.35
C ILE A 259 -7.60 -3.58 -7.74
N ALA A 260 -8.36 -2.89 -6.90
CA ALA A 260 -9.74 -2.51 -7.22
C ALA A 260 -9.75 -1.21 -8.04
N GLN A 261 -10.42 -1.26 -9.19
CA GLN A 261 -10.50 -0.18 -10.16
C GLN A 261 -11.96 0.17 -10.47
N ASN A 262 -12.19 1.24 -11.22
CA ASN A 262 -13.55 1.65 -11.58
C ASN A 262 -14.26 0.67 -12.52
N ASP A 263 -13.48 -0.09 -13.28
CA ASP A 263 -13.89 -1.10 -14.26
C ASP A 263 -13.75 -2.53 -13.74
N THR A 264 -13.49 -2.74 -12.44
CA THR A 264 -13.49 -4.08 -11.85
C THR A 264 -14.84 -4.77 -12.08
N THR A 265 -14.79 -5.94 -12.70
CA THR A 265 -15.97 -6.73 -13.05
C THR A 265 -16.67 -7.26 -11.79
N PRO A 266 -17.99 -7.53 -11.81
CA PRO A 266 -18.68 -8.18 -10.69
C PRO A 266 -18.04 -9.51 -10.27
N GLU A 267 -17.55 -10.30 -11.24
CA GLU A 267 -16.89 -11.58 -11.01
C GLU A 267 -15.55 -11.39 -10.28
N ASP A 268 -14.72 -10.45 -10.72
CA ASP A 268 -13.45 -10.16 -10.06
C ASP A 268 -13.67 -9.52 -8.70
N ALA A 269 -14.69 -8.66 -8.56
CA ALA A 269 -15.05 -8.08 -7.27
C ALA A 269 -15.48 -9.16 -6.26
N ALA A 270 -16.26 -10.15 -6.70
CA ALA A 270 -16.67 -11.28 -5.85
C ALA A 270 -15.47 -12.16 -5.45
N GLU A 271 -14.57 -12.47 -6.38
CA GLU A 271 -13.36 -13.25 -6.06
C GLU A 271 -12.42 -12.47 -5.13
N LEU A 272 -12.23 -11.16 -5.35
CA LEU A 272 -11.46 -10.30 -4.45
C LEU A 272 -12.05 -10.32 -3.04
N ALA A 273 -13.35 -10.07 -2.87
CA ALA A 273 -14.00 -10.11 -1.56
C ALA A 273 -13.83 -11.47 -0.87
N LYS A 274 -13.95 -12.57 -1.62
CA LYS A 274 -13.70 -13.92 -1.11
C LYS A 274 -12.25 -14.10 -0.62
N ARG A 275 -11.24 -13.68 -1.41
CA ARG A 275 -9.82 -13.79 -1.00
C ARG A 275 -9.49 -12.92 0.20
N LEU A 276 -10.03 -11.70 0.28
CA LEU A 276 -9.83 -10.84 1.44
C LEU A 276 -10.40 -11.45 2.73
N ARG A 277 -11.57 -12.10 2.65
CA ARG A 277 -12.14 -12.85 3.78
C ARG A 277 -11.29 -14.07 4.14
N GLN A 278 -10.77 -14.79 3.15
CA GLN A 278 -9.92 -15.96 3.35
C GLN A 278 -8.57 -15.60 4.02
N ILE A 279 -7.96 -14.48 3.62
CA ILE A 279 -6.77 -13.92 4.27
C ILE A 279 -7.06 -13.56 5.73
N GLY A 280 -8.28 -13.11 6.01
CA GLY A 280 -8.64 -12.47 7.26
C GLY A 280 -8.42 -10.97 7.18
N LEU A 281 -9.52 -10.22 7.26
CA LEU A 281 -9.52 -8.78 7.03
C LEU A 281 -8.65 -7.98 8.01
N THR A 282 -8.23 -8.54 9.14
CA THR A 282 -7.32 -7.87 10.09
C THR A 282 -5.89 -7.76 9.59
N GLN A 283 -5.51 -8.50 8.54
CA GLN A 283 -4.17 -8.48 7.93
C GLN A 283 -4.16 -7.86 6.51
N VAL A 284 -5.23 -7.13 6.18
CA VAL A 284 -5.40 -6.43 4.89
C VAL A 284 -5.23 -4.92 5.09
N LEU A 285 -4.34 -4.29 4.35
CA LEU A 285 -4.01 -2.87 4.42
C LEU A 285 -4.55 -2.13 3.21
N TYR A 286 -5.00 -0.90 3.42
CA TYR A 286 -5.31 0.01 2.32
C TYR A 286 -4.02 0.60 1.71
N GLY A 287 -3.98 0.78 0.40
CA GLY A 287 -2.98 1.59 -0.28
C GLY A 287 -3.48 2.09 -1.63
N SER A 288 -2.87 3.13 -2.20
CA SER A 288 -3.27 3.65 -3.51
C SER A 288 -2.23 3.46 -4.63
N ASP A 289 -0.99 3.14 -4.29
CA ASP A 289 0.14 2.99 -5.22
C ASP A 289 0.52 4.26 -6.00
N SER A 290 0.30 5.43 -5.39
CA SER A 290 0.53 6.77 -6.00
C SER A 290 -0.37 7.07 -7.19
N ALA A 291 -0.75 8.34 -7.34
CA ALA A 291 -1.64 8.79 -8.41
C ALA A 291 -0.96 8.96 -9.78
N GLN A 292 -0.21 7.96 -10.25
CA GLN A 292 0.59 8.03 -11.48
C GLN A 292 0.52 6.74 -12.31
N GLY A 293 0.96 6.78 -13.58
CA GLY A 293 1.15 5.56 -14.39
C GLY A 293 -0.10 4.71 -14.58
N GLY A 294 -1.29 5.31 -14.57
CA GLY A 294 -2.58 4.62 -14.67
C GLY A 294 -3.30 4.38 -13.35
N ASN A 295 -2.63 4.58 -12.21
CA ASN A 295 -3.23 4.42 -10.89
C ASN A 295 -4.23 5.55 -10.56
N LEU A 296 -5.31 5.17 -9.89
CA LEU A 296 -6.27 6.12 -9.36
C LEU A 296 -5.65 6.98 -8.25
N ARG A 297 -6.11 8.23 -8.16
CA ARG A 297 -5.84 9.10 -7.00
C ARG A 297 -6.39 8.46 -5.71
N PRO A 298 -5.81 8.74 -4.52
CA PRO A 298 -6.18 8.06 -3.28
C PRO A 298 -7.68 8.07 -2.95
N ARG A 299 -8.37 9.21 -3.16
CA ARG A 299 -9.82 9.33 -2.94
C ARG A 299 -10.59 8.36 -3.85
N GLU A 300 -10.25 8.37 -5.14
CA GLU A 300 -10.88 7.55 -6.17
C GLU A 300 -10.55 6.07 -5.98
N ALA A 301 -9.31 5.73 -5.60
CA ALA A 301 -8.91 4.37 -5.27
C ALA A 301 -9.70 3.81 -4.07
N TRP A 302 -9.88 4.61 -3.01
CA TRP A 302 -10.73 4.20 -1.89
C TRP A 302 -12.21 4.05 -2.28
N ALA A 303 -12.71 4.93 -3.16
CA ALA A 303 -14.06 4.81 -3.69
C ALA A 303 -14.25 3.55 -4.54
N ALA A 304 -13.25 3.19 -5.37
CA ALA A 304 -13.25 1.97 -6.18
C ALA A 304 -13.21 0.72 -5.30
N PHE A 305 -12.31 0.67 -4.32
CA PHE A 305 -12.24 -0.44 -3.36
C PHE A 305 -13.56 -0.66 -2.61
N ARG A 306 -14.29 0.41 -2.29
CA ARG A 306 -15.59 0.31 -1.62
C ARG A 306 -16.76 -0.17 -2.49
N LYS A 307 -16.52 -0.41 -3.78
CA LYS A 307 -17.49 -1.09 -4.67
C LYS A 307 -17.43 -2.61 -4.54
N LEU A 308 -16.42 -3.18 -3.87
CA LEU A 308 -16.35 -4.62 -3.62
C LEU A 308 -17.54 -5.09 -2.77
N PRO A 309 -18.00 -6.34 -2.92
CA PRO A 309 -19.11 -6.91 -2.14
C PRO A 309 -18.69 -7.28 -0.70
N LEU A 310 -18.15 -6.30 0.03
CA LEU A 310 -17.85 -6.33 1.46
C LEU A 310 -18.92 -5.53 2.22
N THR A 311 -19.14 -5.89 3.48
CA THR A 311 -20.05 -5.16 4.36
C THR A 311 -19.41 -3.87 4.86
N ALA A 312 -20.22 -2.96 5.42
CA ALA A 312 -19.71 -1.73 6.03
C ALA A 312 -18.67 -2.00 7.14
N GLY A 313 -18.90 -3.01 7.98
CA GLY A 313 -17.96 -3.40 9.05
C GLY A 313 -16.66 -3.98 8.50
N GLU A 314 -16.70 -4.69 7.38
CA GLU A 314 -15.50 -5.21 6.71
C GLU A 314 -14.65 -4.06 6.12
N PHE A 315 -15.28 -3.04 5.53
CA PHE A 315 -14.56 -1.83 5.10
C PHE A 315 -13.97 -1.04 6.26
N GLU A 316 -14.73 -0.92 7.35
CA GLU A 316 -14.26 -0.27 8.59
C GLU A 316 -13.05 -1.01 9.19
N GLN A 317 -13.05 -2.33 9.16
CA GLN A 317 -11.90 -3.15 9.59
C GLN A 317 -10.65 -2.83 8.76
N VAL A 318 -10.74 -2.92 7.42
CA VAL A 318 -9.59 -2.62 6.54
C VAL A 318 -9.12 -1.19 6.71
N ALA A 319 -10.05 -0.23 6.81
CA ALA A 319 -9.73 1.17 7.02
C ALA A 319 -8.98 1.41 8.34
N ARG A 320 -9.26 0.64 9.41
CA ARG A 320 -8.64 0.83 10.72
C ARG A 320 -7.36 0.06 10.94
N ASN A 321 -7.04 -0.91 10.09
CA ASN A 321 -5.86 -1.73 10.27
C ASN A 321 -4.59 -0.90 10.32
N ARG A 322 -3.71 -1.27 11.27
CA ARG A 322 -2.42 -0.64 11.50
C ARG A 322 -1.38 -1.73 11.79
N PRO A 323 -0.39 -1.90 10.92
CA PRO A 323 0.70 -2.85 11.15
C PRO A 323 1.69 -2.27 12.19
N PRO A 324 2.49 -3.12 12.86
CA PRO A 324 3.40 -2.71 13.95
C PRO A 324 4.39 -1.59 13.63
N TYR A 325 4.77 -1.40 12.37
CA TYR A 325 5.67 -0.31 11.96
C TYR A 325 4.99 1.06 11.93
N MET A 326 3.65 1.11 11.89
CA MET A 326 2.87 2.34 11.84
C MET A 326 2.39 2.76 13.23
N LYS A 327 3.31 3.31 14.03
CA LYS A 327 3.00 3.81 15.38
C LYS A 327 2.39 5.22 15.32
N ASP A 328 1.60 5.55 16.33
CA ASP A 328 1.21 6.94 16.53
C ASP A 328 2.39 7.73 17.08
N SER A 329 2.64 8.93 16.52
CA SER A 329 3.50 9.91 17.20
C SER A 329 2.92 10.10 18.60
N PRO A 330 3.74 10.06 19.67
CA PRO A 330 3.25 10.50 20.97
C PRO A 330 2.72 11.92 20.78
N VAL A 331 1.45 12.13 21.13
CA VAL A 331 0.87 13.47 21.20
C VAL A 331 1.83 14.28 22.08
N ARG A 332 2.48 15.29 21.51
CA ARG A 332 3.14 16.29 22.34
C ARG A 332 2.02 16.97 23.10
N GLU A 333 1.81 16.57 24.36
CA GLU A 333 1.11 17.43 25.31
C GLU A 333 1.93 18.71 25.37
N GLU A 334 1.44 19.75 24.68
CA GLU A 334 1.81 21.11 25.02
C GLU A 334 1.40 21.29 26.49
N ARG A 335 2.40 21.25 27.38
CA ARG A 335 2.18 21.70 28.74
C ARG A 335 1.80 23.19 28.66
N PRO A 336 0.73 23.61 29.35
CA PRO A 336 0.29 25.00 29.35
C PRO A 336 1.36 25.96 29.86
#